data_AF-A0A0H5QXQ0-F1
#
_entry.id   AF-A0A0H5QXQ0-F1
#
_cell.length_a   1.000
_cell.length_b   1.000
_cell.length_c   1.000
_cell.angle_alpha   90.00
_cell.angle_beta   90.00
_cell.angle_gamma   90.00
#
_symmetry.space_group_name_H-M   'P 1'
#
loop_
_entity.id
_entity.type
_entity.pdbx_description
1 polymer ?
#
loop_
_entity_poly.entity_id
_entity_poly.type
_entity_poly.pdbx_seq_one_letter_code
_entity_poly.pdbx_strand_id
1 'polypeptide(L)'
;MVHLDDVKVEHCMVNEEGQQKGCRTILQERGLWPSRYLRQYCNYSYNGLVAMLPEALASVSKATIRRHARKCFRYMDAYSMKNGQYLSMKQVEFAVRKYRRHRSVPNSILSEL
;
A
#
# COMPACT_ATOMS: atom_id res chain seq x y z
N MET A 1 -10.03 0.25 25.52
CA MET A 1 -9.05 1.32 25.22
C MET A 1 -7.79 0.67 24.69
N VAL A 2 -7.64 0.59 23.36
CA VAL A 2 -6.40 0.10 22.74
C VAL A 2 -5.46 1.31 22.68
N HIS A 3 -4.41 1.28 23.49
CA HIS A 3 -3.28 2.20 23.32
C HIS A 3 -2.58 1.75 22.04
N LEU A 4 -2.90 2.42 20.93
CA LEU A 4 -2.00 2.47 19.79
C LEU A 4 -0.84 3.32 20.29
N ASP A 5 0.30 2.67 20.58
CA ASP A 5 1.53 3.39 20.79
C ASP A 5 1.77 4.22 19.53
N ASP A 6 1.53 5.53 19.63
CA ASP A 6 1.97 6.52 18.66
C ASP A 6 3.50 6.50 18.69
N VAL A 7 4.09 5.52 17.99
CA VAL A 7 5.52 5.49 17.70
C VAL A 7 5.77 6.72 16.83
N LYS A 8 6.12 7.82 17.49
CA LYS A 8 6.67 9.01 16.84
C LYS A 8 7.93 8.57 16.13
N VAL A 9 7.82 8.33 14.83
CA VAL A 9 8.98 8.02 13.99
C VAL A 9 9.80 9.30 13.86
N GLU A 10 10.83 9.45 14.68
CA GLU A 10 11.74 10.59 14.56
C GLU A 10 12.59 10.45 13.29
N HIS A 11 12.42 11.41 12.39
CA HIS A 11 13.03 11.40 11.06
C HIS A 11 14.45 11.97 11.11
N CYS A 12 15.43 11.16 11.50
CA CYS A 12 16.82 11.61 11.50
C CYS A 12 17.36 11.74 10.06
N MET A 13 17.89 12.91 9.71
CA MET A 13 18.56 13.21 8.44
C MET A 13 20.08 12.96 8.53
N VAL A 14 20.55 12.48 9.67
CA VAL A 14 21.95 12.34 10.03
C VAL A 14 22.21 10.90 10.46
N ASN A 15 23.35 10.33 10.10
CA ASN A 15 23.76 8.99 10.56
C ASN A 15 24.27 9.05 12.01
N GLU A 16 24.56 7.88 12.60
CA GLU A 16 25.10 7.77 13.96
C GLU A 16 26.47 8.47 14.11
N GLU A 17 27.15 8.71 13.00
CA GLU A 17 28.46 9.39 12.90
C GLU A 17 28.35 10.92 12.71
N GLY A 18 27.13 11.48 12.68
CA GLY A 18 26.92 12.93 12.51
C GLY A 18 26.96 13.44 11.06
N GLN A 19 27.07 12.55 10.06
CA GLN A 19 27.06 12.90 8.63
C GLN A 19 25.64 12.93 8.05
N GLN A 20 25.39 13.84 7.10
CA GLN A 20 24.10 13.93 6.42
C GLN A 20 23.82 12.68 5.58
N LYS A 21 22.70 12.00 5.86
CA LYS A 21 22.22 10.87 5.07
C LYS A 21 21.68 11.43 3.75
N GLY A 22 22.37 11.20 2.64
CA GLY A 22 21.89 11.62 1.31
C GLY A 22 20.46 11.11 1.02
N CYS A 23 19.74 11.80 0.14
CA CYS A 23 18.33 11.51 -0.16
C CYS A 23 18.07 10.04 -0.53
N ARG A 24 19.00 9.39 -1.23
CA ARG A 24 18.94 7.97 -1.58
C ARG A 24 18.81 7.06 -0.36
N THR A 25 19.70 7.22 0.62
CA THR A 25 19.72 6.39 1.83
C THR A 25 18.43 6.56 2.60
N ILE A 26 17.97 7.80 2.76
CA ILE A 26 16.72 8.13 3.44
C ILE A 26 15.52 7.46 2.76
N LEU A 27 15.42 7.56 1.44
CA LEU A 27 14.30 7.01 0.68
C LEU A 27 14.27 5.47 0.67
N GLN A 28 15.45 4.84 0.74
CA GLN A 28 15.60 3.39 0.85
C GLN A 28 15.27 2.87 2.26
N GLU A 29 15.88 3.45 3.31
CA GLU A 29 15.63 3.10 4.71
C GLU A 29 14.14 3.18 5.06
N ARG A 30 13.44 4.18 4.50
CA ARG A 30 12.04 4.47 4.85
C ARG A 30 11.03 3.76 3.95
N GLY A 31 11.47 3.01 2.94
CA GLY A 31 10.58 2.36 1.97
C GLY A 31 9.69 3.33 1.18
N LEU A 32 10.04 4.63 1.16
CA LEU A 32 9.25 5.71 0.55
C LEU A 32 9.48 5.82 -0.96
N TRP A 33 10.44 5.07 -1.52
CA TRP A 33 10.73 5.15 -2.95
C TRP A 33 9.74 4.35 -3.81
N PRO A 34 9.18 4.95 -4.88
CA PRO A 34 8.16 4.31 -5.69
C PRO A 34 8.76 3.25 -6.60
N SER A 35 7.93 2.29 -7.01
CA SER A 35 8.08 1.23 -8.04
C SER A 35 9.48 0.60 -8.26
N ARG A 36 9.52 -0.72 -8.47
CA ARG A 36 10.77 -1.44 -8.81
C ARG A 36 11.50 -0.81 -10.00
N TYR A 37 10.77 -0.25 -10.96
CA TYR A 37 11.30 0.42 -12.15
C TYR A 37 12.13 1.66 -11.79
N LEU A 38 11.60 2.57 -10.98
CA LEU A 38 12.33 3.78 -10.59
C LEU A 38 13.56 3.49 -9.74
N ARG A 39 13.60 2.39 -8.98
CA ARG A 39 14.82 1.95 -8.29
C ARG A 39 15.95 1.55 -9.24
N GLN A 40 15.59 1.00 -10.39
CA GLN A 40 16.54 0.43 -11.34
C GLN A 40 17.09 1.46 -12.33
N TYR A 41 16.27 2.45 -12.70
CA TYR A 41 16.61 3.40 -13.78
C TYR A 41 16.76 4.85 -13.34
N CYS A 42 16.34 5.23 -12.12
CA CYS A 42 16.51 6.61 -11.64
C CYS A 42 17.86 6.79 -10.93
N ASN A 43 18.60 7.83 -11.31
CA ASN A 43 19.87 8.24 -10.69
C ASN A 43 19.69 8.97 -9.34
N TYR A 44 18.58 8.74 -8.63
CA TYR A 44 18.26 9.35 -7.33
C TYR A 44 18.24 10.90 -7.31
N SER A 45 18.12 11.55 -8.47
CA SER A 45 17.89 13.00 -8.58
C SER A 45 16.41 13.31 -8.79
N TYR A 46 15.95 14.49 -8.35
CA TYR A 46 14.58 14.94 -8.59
C TYR A 46 14.26 15.02 -10.08
N ASN A 47 15.15 15.62 -10.88
CA ASN A 47 14.97 15.72 -12.33
C ASN A 47 14.93 14.35 -13.01
N GLY A 48 15.78 13.41 -12.57
CA GLY A 48 15.74 12.03 -13.04
C GLY A 48 14.45 11.32 -12.68
N LEU A 49 13.90 11.56 -11.50
CA LEU A 49 12.61 11.01 -11.09
C LEU A 49 11.47 11.54 -11.97
N VAL A 50 11.40 12.86 -12.16
CA VAL A 50 10.38 13.51 -13.00
C VAL A 50 10.45 12.99 -14.43
N ALA A 51 11.66 12.84 -14.98
CA ALA A 51 11.87 12.31 -16.33
C ALA A 51 11.49 10.82 -16.47
N MET A 52 11.76 9.99 -15.45
CA MET A 52 11.51 8.55 -15.50
C MET A 52 10.08 8.16 -15.07
N LEU A 53 9.33 9.06 -14.45
CA LEU A 53 7.97 8.78 -13.96
C LEU A 53 7.01 8.32 -15.08
N PRO A 54 6.94 8.97 -16.27
CA PRO A 54 6.05 8.54 -17.34
C PRO A 54 6.36 7.13 -17.82
N GLU A 55 7.65 6.81 -17.98
CA GLU A 55 8.12 5.47 -18.38
C GLU A 55 7.79 4.41 -17.31
N ALA A 56 7.98 4.76 -16.04
CA ALA A 56 7.61 3.89 -14.93
C ALA A 56 6.11 3.59 -14.93
N LEU A 57 5.26 4.59 -15.17
CA LEU A 57 3.81 4.41 -15.28
C LEU A 57 3.44 3.58 -16.52
N ALA A 58 4.09 3.79 -17.66
CA ALA A 58 3.89 3.01 -18.88
C ALA A 58 4.31 1.54 -18.72
N SER A 59 5.33 1.25 -17.90
CA SER A 59 5.78 -0.12 -17.61
C SER A 59 4.75 -0.96 -16.84
N VAL A 60 3.78 -0.32 -16.17
CA VAL A 60 2.75 -1.04 -15.41
C VAL A 60 1.65 -1.53 -16.33
N SER A 61 1.49 -2.85 -16.43
CA SER A 61 0.40 -3.42 -17.23
C SER A 61 -0.98 -2.97 -16.73
N LYS A 62 -1.91 -2.75 -17.67
CA LYS A 62 -3.34 -2.51 -17.37
C LYS A 62 -3.93 -3.60 -16.48
N ALA A 63 -3.46 -4.85 -16.61
CA ALA A 63 -3.88 -5.97 -15.77
C ALA A 63 -3.51 -5.77 -14.29
N THR A 64 -2.31 -5.27 -14.00
CA THR A 64 -1.85 -4.94 -12.65
C THR A 64 -2.69 -3.82 -12.04
N ILE A 65 -2.94 -2.75 -12.80
CA ILE A 65 -3.80 -1.63 -12.37
C ILE A 65 -5.20 -2.15 -12.02
N ARG A 66 -5.81 -2.92 -12.92
CA ARG A 66 -7.14 -3.52 -12.70
C ARG A 66 -7.17 -4.48 -11.52
N ARG A 67 -6.08 -5.21 -11.25
CA ARG A 67 -5.96 -6.09 -10.08
C ARG A 67 -5.99 -5.29 -8.78
N HIS A 68 -5.22 -4.21 -8.70
CA HIS A 68 -5.19 -3.34 -7.52
C HIS A 68 -6.52 -2.61 -7.31
N ALA A 69 -7.11 -2.04 -8.36
CA ALA A 69 -8.42 -1.40 -8.28
C ALA A 69 -9.49 -2.36 -7.73
N ARG A 70 -9.56 -3.58 -8.26
CA ARG A 70 -10.49 -4.62 -7.75
C ARG A 70 -10.19 -5.02 -6.30
N LYS A 71 -8.93 -5.06 -5.88
CA LYS A 71 -8.59 -5.28 -4.46
C LYS A 71 -9.21 -4.18 -3.60
N CYS A 72 -9.07 -2.91 -3.96
CA CYS A 72 -9.66 -1.80 -3.23
C CYS A 72 -11.20 -1.90 -3.19
N PHE A 73 -11.85 -2.17 -4.32
CA PHE A 73 -13.31 -2.38 -4.36
C PHE A 73 -13.77 -3.49 -3.43
N ARG A 74 -13.02 -4.59 -3.33
CA ARG A 74 -13.36 -5.69 -2.42
C ARG A 74 -13.21 -5.31 -0.95
N TYR A 75 -12.24 -4.48 -0.60
CA TYR A 75 -12.14 -3.93 0.76
C TYR A 75 -13.32 -3.00 1.06
N MET A 76 -13.63 -2.07 0.17
CA MET A 76 -14.79 -1.16 0.33
C MET A 76 -16.09 -1.95 0.48
N ASP A 77 -16.26 -2.98 -0.35
CA ASP A 77 -17.42 -3.87 -0.28
C ASP A 77 -17.44 -4.70 1.03
N ALA A 78 -16.29 -5.14 1.54
CA ALA A 78 -16.23 -5.83 2.84
C ALA A 78 -16.51 -4.90 4.03
N TYR A 79 -16.15 -3.62 3.95
CA TYR A 79 -16.52 -2.63 4.97
C TYR A 79 -17.96 -2.15 4.84
N SER A 80 -18.61 -2.42 3.71
CA SER A 80 -20.01 -2.07 3.51
C SER A 80 -20.91 -2.97 4.35
N MET A 81 -22.06 -2.44 4.78
CA MET A 81 -23.05 -3.16 5.58
C MET A 81 -23.50 -4.44 4.84
N LYS A 82 -23.37 -5.59 5.51
CA LYS A 82 -23.80 -6.90 5.02
C LYS A 82 -24.99 -7.36 5.86
N ASN A 83 -26.13 -7.64 5.23
CA ASN A 83 -27.32 -8.15 5.92
C ASN A 83 -27.68 -7.41 7.23
N GLY A 84 -27.57 -6.09 7.27
CA GLY A 84 -27.92 -5.31 8.46
C GLY A 84 -26.76 -5.00 9.42
N GLN A 85 -25.56 -5.54 9.19
CA GLN A 85 -24.44 -5.42 10.14
C GLN A 85 -23.10 -5.10 9.45
N TYR A 86 -22.18 -4.50 10.20
CA TYR A 86 -20.81 -4.22 9.75
C TYR A 86 -19.86 -5.32 10.21
N LEU A 87 -18.87 -5.62 9.37
CA LEU A 87 -17.81 -6.56 9.69
C LEU A 87 -16.74 -5.90 10.57
N SER A 88 -16.26 -6.62 11.57
CA SER A 88 -15.06 -6.25 12.33
C SER A 88 -13.81 -6.33 11.44
N MET A 89 -12.76 -5.59 11.79
CA MET A 89 -11.48 -5.57 11.05
C MET A 89 -10.93 -6.97 10.77
N LYS A 90 -10.91 -7.85 11.78
CA LYS A 90 -10.44 -9.24 11.64
C LYS A 90 -11.30 -10.05 10.66
N GLN A 91 -12.61 -9.79 10.64
CA GLN A 91 -13.55 -10.45 9.74
C GLN A 91 -13.42 -9.93 8.30
N VAL A 92 -13.14 -8.63 8.12
CA VAL A 92 -12.85 -8.03 6.81
C VAL A 92 -11.59 -8.64 6.20
N GLU A 93 -10.51 -8.79 6.99
CA GLU A 93 -9.28 -9.43 6.51
C GLU A 93 -9.52 -10.88 6.09
N PHE A 94 -10.30 -11.63 6.88
CA PHE A 94 -10.70 -13.00 6.53
C PHE A 94 -11.52 -13.02 5.23
N ALA A 95 -12.53 -12.16 5.11
CA ALA A 95 -13.39 -12.05 3.94
C ALA A 95 -12.60 -11.74 2.65
N VAL A 96 -11.72 -10.74 2.72
CA VAL A 96 -10.90 -10.33 1.56
C VAL A 96 -9.88 -11.41 1.19
N ARG A 97 -9.41 -12.21 2.15
CA ARG A 97 -8.55 -13.36 1.86
C ARG A 97 -9.32 -14.50 1.20
N LYS A 98 -10.49 -14.86 1.73
CA LYS A 98 -11.36 -15.95 1.22
C LYS A 98 -11.84 -15.66 -0.20
N TYR A 99 -12.44 -14.49 -0.43
CA TYR A 99 -13.07 -14.14 -1.69
C TYR A 99 -12.11 -13.50 -2.71
N ARG A 100 -10.80 -13.82 -2.66
CA ARG A 100 -9.75 -13.13 -3.44
C ARG A 100 -10.00 -13.08 -4.95
N ARG A 101 -10.62 -14.13 -5.47
CA ARG A 101 -10.94 -14.29 -6.90
C ARG A 101 -12.33 -13.73 -7.28
N HIS A 102 -13.14 -13.38 -6.29
CA HIS A 102 -14.48 -12.87 -6.50
C HIS A 102 -14.46 -11.36 -6.69
N ARG A 103 -15.46 -10.83 -7.38
CA ARG A 103 -15.60 -9.38 -7.59
C ARG A 103 -16.19 -8.66 -6.37
N SER A 104 -16.92 -9.39 -5.52
CA SER A 104 -17.59 -8.89 -4.32
C SER A 104 -17.62 -9.97 -3.25
N VAL A 105 -17.75 -9.55 -2.00
CA VAL A 105 -17.97 -10.35 -0.80
C VAL A 105 -19.47 -10.60 -0.63
N PRO A 106 -19.92 -11.87 -0.52
CA PRO A 106 -21.34 -12.18 -0.41
C PRO A 106 -21.94 -11.61 0.88
N ASN A 107 -23.23 -11.28 0.82
CA ASN A 107 -23.96 -10.75 1.99
C ASN A 107 -24.14 -11.78 3.11
N SER A 108 -24.13 -13.07 2.76
CA SER A 108 -24.21 -14.20 3.71
C SER A 108 -22.94 -14.43 4.53
N ILE A 109 -21.88 -13.64 4.34
CA ILE A 109 -20.59 -13.90 4.99
C ILE A 109 -20.66 -13.91 6.53
N LEU A 110 -21.62 -13.19 7.12
CA LEU A 110 -21.87 -13.20 8.56
C LEU A 110 -22.26 -14.58 9.10
N SER A 111 -22.85 -15.45 8.27
CA SER A 111 -23.15 -16.83 8.66
C SER A 111 -21.92 -17.76 8.66
N GLU A 112 -20.79 -17.29 8.13
CA GLU A 112 -19.57 -18.07 7.93
C GLU A 112 -18.39 -17.59 8.81
N LEU A 113 -18.63 -16.64 9.71
CA LEU A 113 -17.65 -15.97 10.57
C LEU A 113 -17.78 -16.38 12.04
#